data_AF-A0A9D5RC96-F1
#
_entry.id   AF-A0A9D5RC96-F1
#
_cell.length_a   1.000
_cell.length_b   1.000
_cell.length_c   1.000
_cell.angle_alpha   90.00
_cell.angle_beta   90.00
_cell.angle_gamma   90.00
#
_symmetry.space_group_name_H-M   'P 1'
#
loop_
_entity.id
_entity.type
_entity.pdbx_description
1 polymer ?
#
loop_
_entity_poly.entity_id
_entity_poly.type
_entity_poly.pdbx_seq_one_letter_code
_entity_poly.pdbx_strand_id
1 'polypeptide(L)'
;MKKLITLVVCLALALTTAAALAESGTDPLHDHLAKLADTPYTISTTEYGPLEPGDFPSDIFVELLNNMKFEKAEGVEAPDGEYVVLAFPQEGIRFDFFLAQPEMNLFRLVNADGSEELYKAIVPEEQADISGLMSAWYASLAEAQGLVPEIQAKMPGEGWILDSVNGQAWMDDRASLEVFLEDTDNYKVLISWGSSASEHTEWVYGCSYQADNQTLKAEHMIKENVVTDDQGNETRTTEAEKDVDTIFALNADGKVVITGAGDEQLEGKTFEPVPADNRGQWTIPESNEMTEELTASFRKGMEKLVGVDYTPVSYLGEKDGIRCFLCRAVVVYPGAEARYTLVYLNDNGVEHIADLPLEF
;
A
#
# COMPACT_ATOMS: atom_id res chain seq x y z
N MET A 1 24.01 31.75 -20.29
CA MET A 1 23.05 32.29 -21.27
C MET A 1 21.94 31.31 -21.64
N LYS A 2 22.20 30.04 -22.01
CA LYS A 2 21.14 29.07 -22.33
C LYS A 2 20.16 28.77 -21.17
N LYS A 3 20.64 28.65 -19.92
CA LYS A 3 19.79 28.45 -18.73
C LYS A 3 18.85 29.62 -18.40
N LEU A 4 19.20 30.84 -18.82
CA LEU A 4 18.39 32.04 -18.55
C LEU A 4 17.22 32.16 -19.55
N ILE A 5 17.37 31.63 -20.77
CA ILE A 5 16.33 31.65 -21.80
C ILE A 5 15.25 30.60 -21.49
N THR A 6 15.63 29.42 -20.97
CA THR A 6 14.67 28.39 -20.55
C THR A 6 13.79 28.86 -19.38
N LEU A 7 14.37 29.54 -18.39
CA LEU A 7 13.62 30.03 -17.23
C LEU A 7 12.60 31.12 -17.63
N VAL A 8 12.94 32.01 -18.56
CA VAL A 8 12.04 33.08 -19.04
C VAL A 8 10.91 32.52 -19.91
N VAL A 9 11.15 31.45 -20.66
CA VAL A 9 10.10 30.79 -21.47
C VAL A 9 9.14 29.98 -20.59
N CYS A 10 9.63 29.31 -19.53
CA CYS A 10 8.78 28.63 -18.56
C CYS A 10 7.92 29.63 -17.75
N LEU A 11 8.49 30.78 -17.37
CA LEU A 11 7.74 31.81 -16.63
C LEU A 11 6.69 32.50 -17.52
N ALA A 12 6.97 32.68 -18.81
CA ALA A 12 6.02 33.23 -19.77
C ALA A 12 4.86 32.25 -20.08
N LEU A 13 5.13 30.94 -20.18
CA LEU A 13 4.07 29.93 -20.34
C LEU A 13 3.19 29.83 -19.08
N ALA A 14 3.78 29.87 -17.88
CA ALA A 14 3.03 29.86 -16.62
C ALA A 14 2.13 31.10 -16.45
N LEU A 15 2.59 32.28 -16.91
CA LEU A 15 1.75 33.49 -16.88
C LEU A 15 0.62 33.49 -17.93
N THR A 16 0.71 32.69 -19.01
CA THR A 16 -0.36 32.65 -20.02
C THR A 16 -1.47 31.66 -19.65
N THR A 17 -1.17 30.60 -18.90
CA THR A 17 -2.19 29.68 -18.37
C THR A 17 -2.95 30.25 -17.16
N ALA A 18 -2.32 31.09 -16.35
CA ALA A 18 -2.99 31.75 -15.22
C ALA A 18 -4.08 32.76 -15.66
N ALA A 19 -3.98 33.32 -16.87
CA ALA A 19 -4.93 34.32 -17.36
C ALA A 19 -6.22 33.73 -17.98
N ALA A 20 -6.31 32.40 -18.16
CA ALA A 20 -7.44 31.75 -18.82
C ALA A 20 -8.46 31.11 -17.86
N LEU A 21 -8.28 31.23 -16.54
CA LEU A 21 -9.11 30.59 -15.50
C LEU A 21 -10.01 31.55 -14.71
N ALA A 22 -10.12 32.83 -15.11
CA ALA A 22 -10.77 33.87 -14.32
C ALA A 22 -12.29 34.05 -14.54
N GLU A 23 -13.02 33.05 -15.05
CA GLU A 23 -14.49 33.19 -15.26
C GLU A 23 -15.38 32.05 -14.72
N SER A 24 -14.87 31.15 -13.86
CA SER A 24 -15.74 30.25 -13.09
C SER A 24 -15.93 30.78 -11.67
N GLY A 25 -17.15 30.66 -11.15
CA GLY A 25 -17.53 31.15 -9.82
C GLY A 25 -16.51 30.81 -8.73
N THR A 26 -16.33 31.74 -7.80
CA THR A 26 -15.43 31.63 -6.65
C THR A 26 -15.61 30.29 -5.96
N ASP A 27 -14.52 29.53 -5.91
CA ASP A 27 -14.46 28.26 -5.24
C ASP A 27 -14.56 28.50 -3.71
N PRO A 28 -15.64 28.03 -3.07
CA PRO A 28 -15.92 28.39 -1.68
C PRO A 28 -14.86 27.90 -0.72
N LEU A 29 -14.12 26.82 -1.04
CA LEU A 29 -13.05 26.34 -0.16
C LEU A 29 -11.78 27.18 -0.34
N HIS A 30 -11.34 27.45 -1.57
CA HIS A 30 -10.13 28.23 -1.83
C HIS A 30 -10.15 29.63 -1.20
N ASP A 31 -11.31 30.30 -1.21
CA ASP A 31 -11.46 31.63 -0.60
C ASP A 31 -11.18 31.64 0.91
N HIS A 32 -11.45 30.54 1.61
CA HIS A 32 -11.19 30.39 3.03
C HIS A 32 -9.76 29.87 3.28
N LEU A 33 -9.29 28.94 2.45
CA LEU A 33 -7.92 28.44 2.51
C LEU A 33 -6.89 29.56 2.35
N ALA A 34 -7.14 30.50 1.43
CA ALA A 34 -6.27 31.65 1.19
C ALA A 34 -6.14 32.59 2.41
N LYS A 35 -7.04 32.50 3.39
CA LYS A 35 -7.06 33.35 4.58
C LYS A 35 -6.69 32.61 5.86
N LEU A 36 -6.37 31.31 5.79
CA LEU A 36 -6.06 30.48 6.97
C LEU A 36 -4.93 31.06 7.83
N ALA A 37 -3.93 31.69 7.22
CA ALA A 37 -2.82 32.32 7.94
C ALA A 37 -3.28 33.45 8.89
N ASP A 38 -4.39 34.11 8.56
CA ASP A 38 -4.91 35.28 9.29
C ASP A 38 -6.24 35.01 10.00
N THR A 39 -6.83 33.82 9.81
CA THR A 39 -8.19 33.48 10.25
C THR A 39 -8.16 32.28 11.19
N PRO A 40 -8.63 32.43 12.45
CA PRO A 40 -8.72 31.29 13.36
C PRO A 40 -9.63 30.19 12.81
N TYR A 41 -9.08 28.99 12.74
CA TYR A 41 -9.79 27.78 12.32
C TYR A 41 -9.58 26.66 13.32
N THR A 42 -10.42 25.63 13.25
CA THR A 42 -10.21 24.38 13.95
C THR A 42 -10.38 23.20 13.01
N ILE A 43 -9.72 22.10 13.33
CA ILE A 43 -9.94 20.81 12.67
C ILE A 43 -10.45 19.82 13.72
N SER A 44 -11.52 19.09 13.44
CA SER A 44 -12.07 18.05 14.31
C SER A 44 -12.43 16.80 13.53
N THR A 45 -12.69 15.70 14.21
CA THR A 45 -13.32 14.51 13.62
C THR A 45 -14.64 14.24 14.33
N THR A 46 -15.43 13.27 13.87
CA THR A 46 -16.64 12.84 14.60
C THR A 46 -16.31 12.20 15.95
N GLU A 47 -15.15 11.54 16.05
CA GLU A 47 -14.72 10.87 17.27
C GLU A 47 -14.00 11.83 18.25
N TYR A 48 -13.30 12.84 17.72
CA TYR A 48 -12.47 13.74 18.51
C TYR A 48 -12.80 15.22 18.30
N GLY A 49 -12.67 15.98 19.38
CA GLY A 49 -13.00 17.40 19.40
C GLY A 49 -12.11 18.28 18.51
N PRO A 50 -12.40 19.59 18.48
CA PRO A 50 -11.64 20.56 17.71
C PRO A 50 -10.23 20.76 18.25
N LEU A 51 -9.27 20.79 17.32
CA LEU A 51 -7.89 21.19 17.52
C LEU A 51 -7.67 22.56 16.89
N GLU A 52 -7.05 23.46 17.64
CA GLU A 52 -6.59 24.75 17.14
C GLU A 52 -5.19 24.58 16.53
N PRO A 53 -4.91 25.17 15.37
CA PRO A 53 -3.63 24.99 14.67
C PRO A 53 -2.42 25.55 15.43
N GLY A 54 -2.59 26.63 16.20
CA GLY A 54 -1.47 27.31 16.85
C GLY A 54 -0.38 27.71 15.84
N ASP A 55 0.87 27.32 16.10
CA ASP A 55 2.02 27.55 15.22
C ASP A 55 2.26 26.40 14.22
N PHE A 56 1.29 25.49 14.05
CA PHE A 56 1.43 24.33 13.16
C PHE A 56 1.57 24.76 11.68
N PRO A 57 2.56 24.23 10.94
CA PRO A 57 2.77 24.59 9.53
C PRO A 57 1.73 23.93 8.62
N SER A 58 0.60 24.59 8.41
CA SER A 58 -0.48 24.10 7.54
C SER A 58 -0.23 24.24 6.04
N ASP A 59 0.86 24.91 5.65
CA ASP A 59 1.12 25.35 4.27
C ASP A 59 1.05 24.21 3.26
N ILE A 60 1.56 23.02 3.63
CA ILE A 60 1.55 21.84 2.77
C ILE A 60 0.14 21.33 2.47
N PHE A 61 -0.74 21.29 3.48
CA PHE A 61 -2.13 20.86 3.31
C PHE A 61 -2.93 21.88 2.49
N VAL A 62 -2.65 23.16 2.71
CA VAL A 62 -3.25 24.26 1.93
C VAL A 62 -2.83 24.22 0.47
N GLU A 63 -1.54 23.99 0.19
CA GLU A 63 -1.03 23.85 -1.18
C GLU A 63 -1.68 22.66 -1.89
N LEU A 64 -1.78 21.52 -1.20
CA LEU A 64 -2.43 20.32 -1.74
C LEU A 64 -3.92 20.58 -2.04
N LEU A 65 -4.68 21.18 -1.13
CA LEU A 65 -6.08 21.51 -1.39
C LEU A 65 -6.26 22.57 -2.49
N ASN A 66 -5.35 23.52 -2.63
CA ASN A 66 -5.37 24.53 -3.69
C ASN A 66 -5.13 23.94 -5.09
N ASN A 67 -4.49 22.78 -5.18
CA ASN A 67 -4.28 22.07 -6.45
C ASN A 67 -5.51 21.26 -6.89
N MET A 68 -6.51 21.08 -6.02
CA MET A 68 -7.77 20.44 -6.35
C MET A 68 -8.76 21.45 -6.94
N LYS A 69 -9.70 20.97 -7.77
CA LYS A 69 -10.87 21.75 -8.21
C LYS A 69 -12.11 21.27 -7.51
N PHE A 70 -13.03 22.17 -7.18
CA PHE A 70 -14.27 21.80 -6.51
C PHE A 70 -15.50 22.13 -7.38
N GLU A 71 -16.40 21.17 -7.52
CA GLU A 71 -17.65 21.32 -8.28
C GLU A 71 -18.85 21.00 -7.39
N LYS A 72 -19.95 21.73 -7.56
CA LYS A 72 -21.17 21.49 -6.79
C LYS A 72 -21.79 20.14 -7.19
N ALA A 73 -22.05 19.28 -6.20
CA ALA A 73 -22.57 17.94 -6.40
C ALA A 73 -24.12 17.95 -6.40
N GLU A 74 -24.73 18.47 -7.47
CA GLU A 74 -26.19 18.54 -7.59
C GLU A 74 -26.84 17.14 -7.71
N GLY A 75 -27.86 16.88 -6.88
CA GLY A 75 -28.62 15.62 -6.92
C GLY A 75 -27.90 14.41 -6.32
N VAL A 76 -26.74 14.62 -5.68
CA VAL A 76 -26.02 13.62 -4.91
C VAL A 76 -26.47 13.71 -3.45
N GLU A 77 -26.80 12.56 -2.85
CA GLU A 77 -27.12 12.48 -1.42
C GLU A 77 -25.81 12.47 -0.62
N ALA A 78 -25.76 13.26 0.46
CA ALA A 78 -24.60 13.29 1.34
C ALA A 78 -24.42 11.90 1.98
N PRO A 79 -23.20 11.33 1.98
CA PRO A 79 -22.95 10.07 2.68
C PRO A 79 -23.27 10.19 4.17
N ASP A 80 -23.94 9.18 4.72
CA ASP A 80 -24.00 9.00 6.16
C ASP A 80 -22.64 8.49 6.67
N GLY A 81 -22.20 8.96 7.83
CA GLY A 81 -21.02 8.41 8.50
C GLY A 81 -20.11 9.45 9.14
N GLU A 82 -18.84 9.08 9.23
CA GLU A 82 -17.78 9.87 9.85
C GLU A 82 -17.23 10.91 8.88
N TYR A 83 -16.74 12.02 9.44
CA TYR A 83 -16.18 13.11 8.67
C TYR A 83 -15.10 13.86 9.46
N VAL A 84 -14.18 14.48 8.73
CA VAL A 84 -13.27 15.50 9.26
C VAL A 84 -13.91 16.87 9.04
N VAL A 85 -13.89 17.73 10.06
CA VAL A 85 -14.46 19.08 9.97
C VAL A 85 -13.35 20.10 9.98
N LEU A 86 -13.27 20.93 8.96
CA LEU A 86 -12.54 22.21 8.98
C LEU A 86 -13.52 23.33 9.29
N ALA A 87 -13.44 23.93 10.47
CA ALA A 87 -14.36 24.98 10.89
C ALA A 87 -13.67 26.34 10.97
N PHE A 88 -14.41 27.38 10.62
CA PHE A 88 -14.06 28.79 10.76
C PHE A 88 -15.05 29.44 11.74
N PRO A 89 -14.84 29.30 13.07
CA PRO A 89 -15.86 29.64 14.07
C PRO A 89 -16.31 31.11 14.03
N GLN A 90 -15.43 32.02 13.62
CA GLN A 90 -15.73 33.45 13.52
C GLN A 90 -16.67 33.77 12.35
N GLU A 91 -16.61 32.96 11.30
CA GLU A 91 -17.45 33.12 10.10
C GLU A 91 -18.74 32.31 10.21
N GLY A 92 -18.82 31.39 11.19
CA GLY A 92 -19.95 30.47 11.32
C GLY A 92 -20.00 29.42 10.21
N ILE A 93 -18.88 29.20 9.52
CA ILE A 93 -18.78 28.30 8.37
C ILE A 93 -17.97 27.07 8.77
N ARG A 94 -18.33 25.90 8.23
CA ARG A 94 -17.48 24.71 8.29
C ARG A 94 -17.61 23.84 7.05
N PHE A 95 -16.58 23.03 6.83
CA PHE A 95 -16.47 22.06 5.75
C PHE A 95 -16.37 20.66 6.37
N ASP A 96 -17.35 19.79 6.09
CA ASP A 96 -17.41 18.42 6.55
C ASP A 96 -16.94 17.49 5.41
N PHE A 97 -15.76 16.89 5.54
CA PHE A 97 -15.16 15.98 4.54
C PHE A 97 -15.49 14.54 4.90
N PHE A 98 -16.28 13.87 4.07
CA PHE A 98 -16.81 12.53 4.37
C PHE A 98 -15.72 11.46 4.26
N LEU A 99 -15.62 10.61 5.28
CA LEU A 99 -14.73 9.44 5.29
C LEU A 99 -15.38 8.21 4.64
N ALA A 100 -16.72 8.17 4.58
CA ALA A 100 -17.45 7.12 3.89
C ALA A 100 -17.44 7.37 2.38
N GLN A 101 -17.13 6.32 1.60
CA GLN A 101 -16.99 6.38 0.14
C GLN A 101 -15.92 7.42 -0.30
N PRO A 102 -14.67 7.28 0.18
CA PRO A 102 -13.59 8.23 -0.11
C PRO A 102 -13.35 8.44 -1.61
N GLU A 103 -13.64 7.43 -2.43
CA GLU A 103 -13.56 7.49 -3.89
C GLU A 103 -14.49 8.55 -4.51
N MET A 104 -15.57 8.94 -3.80
CA MET A 104 -16.49 9.98 -4.27
C MET A 104 -15.94 11.39 -4.06
N ASN A 105 -14.93 11.57 -3.19
CA ASN A 105 -14.29 12.84 -2.91
C ASN A 105 -15.28 13.96 -2.54
N LEU A 106 -16.30 13.63 -1.74
CA LEU A 106 -17.36 14.58 -1.36
C LEU A 106 -16.99 15.34 -0.10
N PHE A 107 -17.42 16.60 -0.05
CA PHE A 107 -17.49 17.37 1.20
C PHE A 107 -18.71 18.28 1.21
N ARG A 108 -19.17 18.60 2.41
CA ARG A 108 -20.30 19.49 2.65
C ARG A 108 -19.82 20.81 3.22
N LEU A 109 -20.20 21.91 2.58
CA LEU A 109 -20.14 23.24 3.17
C LEU A 109 -21.39 23.49 4.00
N VAL A 110 -21.22 23.87 5.26
CA VAL A 110 -22.30 24.34 6.14
C VAL A 110 -22.09 25.83 6.40
N ASN A 111 -23.03 26.65 5.94
CA ASN A 111 -23.00 28.10 6.09
C ASN A 111 -23.47 28.55 7.47
N ALA A 112 -23.24 29.82 7.79
CA ALA A 112 -23.64 30.43 9.07
C ALA A 112 -25.15 30.43 9.34
N ASP A 113 -25.97 30.37 8.29
CA ASP A 113 -27.43 30.26 8.41
C ASP A 113 -27.93 28.81 8.54
N GLY A 114 -27.00 27.84 8.56
CA GLY A 114 -27.28 26.41 8.60
C GLY A 114 -27.64 25.81 7.25
N SER A 115 -27.58 26.56 6.14
CA SER A 115 -27.71 25.98 4.81
C SER A 115 -26.52 25.09 4.49
N GLU A 116 -26.80 23.98 3.79
CA GLU A 116 -25.81 22.97 3.44
C GLU A 116 -25.67 22.90 1.91
N GLU A 117 -24.44 22.86 1.43
CA GLU A 117 -24.10 22.67 0.02
C GLU A 117 -23.09 21.54 -0.13
N LEU A 118 -23.37 20.60 -1.03
CA LEU A 118 -22.49 19.46 -1.28
C LEU A 118 -21.60 19.74 -2.49
N TYR A 119 -20.33 19.39 -2.36
CA TYR A 119 -19.30 19.55 -3.37
C TYR A 119 -18.54 18.26 -3.58
N LYS A 120 -17.99 18.11 -4.79
CA LYS A 120 -17.07 17.05 -5.17
C LYS A 120 -15.72 17.65 -5.52
N ALA A 121 -14.67 17.09 -4.94
CA ALA A 121 -13.30 17.39 -5.34
C ALA A 121 -12.90 16.60 -6.57
N ILE A 122 -12.32 17.30 -7.54
CA ILE A 122 -11.62 16.74 -8.68
C ILE A 122 -10.15 16.74 -8.32
N VAL A 123 -9.69 15.55 -7.93
CA VAL A 123 -8.33 15.28 -7.50
C VAL A 123 -7.46 14.96 -8.73
N PRO A 124 -6.28 15.58 -8.89
CA PRO A 124 -5.31 15.18 -9.91
C PRO A 124 -4.92 13.71 -9.79
N GLU A 125 -4.59 13.03 -10.91
CA GLU A 125 -4.27 11.58 -10.95
C GLU A 125 -3.17 11.14 -9.97
N GLU A 126 -2.31 12.05 -9.51
CA GLU A 126 -1.16 11.75 -8.64
C GLU A 126 -1.38 12.17 -7.17
N GLN A 127 -2.58 12.62 -6.79
CA GLN A 127 -2.85 13.20 -5.47
C GLN A 127 -3.80 12.32 -4.64
N ALA A 128 -3.57 12.29 -3.32
CA ALA A 128 -4.47 11.61 -2.37
C ALA A 128 -5.89 12.16 -2.43
N ASP A 129 -6.88 11.30 -2.15
CA ASP A 129 -8.26 11.73 -2.01
C ASP A 129 -8.41 12.78 -0.90
N ILE A 130 -9.44 13.61 -1.01
CA ILE A 130 -9.61 14.76 -0.12
C ILE A 130 -9.83 14.34 1.34
N SER A 131 -10.45 13.18 1.58
CA SER A 131 -10.75 12.69 2.93
C SER A 131 -9.49 12.19 3.63
N GLY A 132 -8.62 11.50 2.90
CA GLY A 132 -7.28 11.09 3.36
C GLY A 132 -6.40 12.29 3.68
N LEU A 133 -6.41 13.32 2.82
CA LEU A 133 -5.66 14.55 3.05
C LEU A 133 -6.10 15.27 4.34
N MET A 134 -7.41 15.41 4.56
CA MET A 134 -7.94 16.07 5.75
C MET A 134 -7.70 15.26 7.03
N SER A 135 -7.75 13.93 6.93
CA SER A 135 -7.40 13.03 8.05
C SER A 135 -5.94 13.16 8.43
N ALA A 136 -5.04 13.22 7.44
CA ALA A 136 -3.61 13.45 7.66
C ALA A 136 -3.36 14.81 8.33
N TRP A 137 -4.07 15.86 7.92
CA TRP A 137 -3.95 17.18 8.55
C TRP A 137 -4.36 17.15 10.03
N TYR A 138 -5.51 16.55 10.34
CA TYR A 138 -5.96 16.41 11.73
C TYR A 138 -4.93 15.63 12.57
N ALA A 139 -4.43 14.51 12.05
CA ALA A 139 -3.45 13.68 12.74
C ALA A 139 -2.15 14.43 13.03
N SER A 140 -1.56 15.10 12.03
CA SER A 140 -0.34 15.89 12.23
C SER A 140 -0.53 17.03 13.24
N LEU A 141 -1.73 17.62 13.30
CA LEU A 141 -2.04 18.65 14.28
C LEU A 141 -2.18 18.08 15.70
N ALA A 142 -2.80 16.91 15.84
CA ALA A 142 -2.91 16.19 17.11
C ALA A 142 -1.52 15.80 17.66
N GLU A 143 -0.65 15.34 16.77
CA GLU A 143 0.74 14.98 17.06
C GLU A 143 1.54 16.18 17.58
N ALA A 144 1.48 17.30 16.85
CA ALA A 144 2.17 18.53 17.23
C ALA A 144 1.73 19.07 18.61
N GLN A 145 0.53 18.72 19.07
CA GLN A 145 0.00 19.10 20.38
C GLN A 145 0.26 18.07 21.48
N GLY A 146 0.95 16.97 21.16
CA GLY A 146 1.24 15.91 22.13
C GLY A 146 -0.01 15.18 22.63
N LEU A 147 -1.12 15.23 21.88
CA LEU A 147 -2.37 14.52 22.19
C LEU A 147 -2.32 13.04 21.81
N VAL A 148 -1.17 12.63 21.29
CA VAL A 148 -0.75 11.30 20.88
C VAL A 148 -1.21 10.19 21.84
N PRO A 149 -1.04 10.22 23.18
CA PRO A 149 -1.38 9.05 24.01
C PRO A 149 -2.89 8.78 24.23
N GLU A 150 -3.76 9.79 24.14
CA GLU A 150 -5.23 9.63 24.31
C GLU A 150 -5.94 9.40 22.97
N ILE A 151 -5.35 9.86 21.87
CA ILE A 151 -5.83 9.65 20.51
C ILE A 151 -5.31 8.30 19.97
N GLN A 152 -4.06 7.90 20.23
CA GLN A 152 -3.50 6.58 19.86
C GLN A 152 -4.15 5.39 20.58
N ALA A 153 -4.86 5.61 21.70
CA ALA A 153 -5.58 4.53 22.38
C ALA A 153 -6.86 4.11 21.66
N LYS A 154 -7.37 4.91 20.70
CA LYS A 154 -8.66 4.68 20.02
C LYS A 154 -8.76 5.10 18.55
N MET A 155 -7.85 5.92 18.00
CA MET A 155 -7.66 6.05 16.56
C MET A 155 -6.72 4.95 16.06
N PRO A 156 -6.96 4.39 14.86
CA PRO A 156 -5.94 3.65 14.14
C PRO A 156 -4.77 4.61 13.84
N GLY A 157 -3.69 4.48 14.60
CA GLY A 157 -2.71 5.54 14.87
C GLY A 157 -1.64 5.81 13.81
N GLU A 158 -0.77 6.77 14.16
CA GLU A 158 0.54 7.06 13.58
C GLU A 158 1.30 5.77 13.28
N GLY A 159 1.89 5.71 12.08
CA GLY A 159 2.40 4.46 11.54
C GLY A 159 1.38 3.68 10.72
N TRP A 160 0.22 4.24 10.34
CA TRP A 160 -0.74 3.49 9.51
C TRP A 160 -0.13 2.90 8.23
N ILE A 161 0.91 3.53 7.66
CA ILE A 161 1.69 2.90 6.60
C ILE A 161 2.59 1.79 7.16
N LEU A 162 3.35 2.01 8.24
CA LEU A 162 4.43 1.09 8.66
C LEU A 162 4.03 -0.01 9.67
N ASP A 163 3.07 0.24 10.56
CA ASP A 163 2.40 -0.78 11.37
C ASP A 163 1.43 -1.63 10.55
N SER A 164 0.84 -1.07 9.48
CA SER A 164 0.10 -1.91 8.53
C SER A 164 1.04 -2.74 7.68
N VAL A 165 2.23 -2.24 7.33
CA VAL A 165 3.17 -2.96 6.46
C VAL A 165 4.17 -3.87 7.13
N ASN A 166 4.27 -3.88 8.46
CA ASN A 166 5.12 -4.83 9.16
C ASN A 166 4.64 -6.27 8.86
N GLY A 167 5.44 -7.00 8.07
CA GLY A 167 5.06 -8.31 7.53
C GLY A 167 4.02 -8.27 6.41
N GLN A 168 3.79 -7.12 5.77
CA GLN A 168 3.14 -7.06 4.46
C GLN A 168 4.14 -7.42 3.37
N ALA A 169 3.59 -8.02 2.33
CA ALA A 169 4.30 -8.33 1.11
C ALA A 169 3.76 -7.45 -0.02
N TRP A 170 4.63 -7.14 -0.96
CA TRP A 170 4.31 -6.58 -2.26
C TRP A 170 4.92 -7.46 -3.33
N MET A 171 4.35 -7.43 -4.52
CA MET A 171 4.83 -8.25 -5.62
C MET A 171 4.88 -7.46 -6.94
N ASP A 172 5.88 -7.79 -7.74
CA ASP A 172 5.91 -7.56 -9.19
C ASP A 172 5.91 -8.93 -9.89
N ASP A 173 5.95 -8.94 -11.22
CA ASP A 173 5.92 -10.15 -12.05
C ASP A 173 6.97 -11.22 -11.71
N ARG A 174 8.10 -10.83 -11.10
CA ARG A 174 9.25 -11.71 -10.81
C ARG A 174 9.86 -11.53 -9.43
N ALA A 175 9.32 -10.64 -8.61
CA ALA A 175 9.90 -10.35 -7.31
C ALA A 175 8.86 -10.10 -6.24
N SER A 176 9.24 -10.45 -5.01
CA SER A 176 8.52 -10.08 -3.79
C SER A 176 9.33 -9.06 -3.01
N LEU A 177 8.62 -8.17 -2.31
CA LEU A 177 9.18 -7.21 -1.37
C LEU A 177 8.46 -7.35 -0.04
N GLU A 178 9.20 -7.42 1.05
CA GLU A 178 8.66 -7.49 2.41
C GLU A 178 9.34 -6.44 3.29
N VAL A 179 8.56 -5.80 4.15
CA VAL A 179 9.04 -4.77 5.09
C VAL A 179 8.86 -5.27 6.52
N PHE A 180 9.91 -5.17 7.32
CA PHE A 180 9.93 -5.57 8.72
C PHE A 180 10.34 -4.39 9.59
N LEU A 181 9.59 -4.16 10.67
CA LEU A 181 9.99 -3.25 11.74
C LEU A 181 11.03 -3.94 12.63
N GLU A 182 12.23 -3.38 12.75
CA GLU A 182 13.28 -3.93 13.63
C GLU A 182 13.28 -3.22 14.99
N ASP A 183 13.10 -1.90 15.02
CA ASP A 183 12.84 -1.09 16.21
C ASP A 183 12.01 0.16 15.85
N THR A 184 11.87 1.13 16.77
CA THR A 184 10.99 2.31 16.61
C THR A 184 11.16 3.05 15.28
N ASP A 185 12.39 3.17 14.77
CA ASP A 185 12.69 3.97 13.57
C ASP A 185 13.49 3.21 12.50
N ASN A 186 13.93 1.97 12.79
CA ASN A 186 14.70 1.14 11.89
C ASN A 186 13.86 0.00 11.29
N TYR A 187 14.02 -0.16 9.99
CA TYR A 187 13.29 -1.11 9.16
C TYR A 187 14.26 -1.99 8.39
N LYS A 188 13.82 -3.22 8.11
CA LYS A 188 14.47 -4.08 7.15
C LYS A 188 13.55 -4.29 5.96
N VAL A 189 14.06 -4.05 4.75
CA VAL A 189 13.36 -4.36 3.50
C VAL A 189 14.04 -5.54 2.85
N LEU A 190 13.30 -6.61 2.61
CA LEU A 190 13.74 -7.79 1.88
C LEU A 190 13.14 -7.76 0.48
N ILE A 191 13.95 -7.95 -0.54
CA ILE A 191 13.48 -8.16 -1.92
C ILE A 191 14.03 -9.48 -2.41
N SER A 192 13.17 -10.37 -2.90
CA SER A 192 13.58 -11.63 -3.52
C SER A 192 13.15 -11.63 -4.97
N TRP A 193 14.10 -11.87 -5.88
CA TRP A 193 13.87 -11.89 -7.33
C TRP A 193 14.22 -13.24 -7.93
N GLY A 194 13.23 -13.89 -8.55
CA GLY A 194 13.43 -15.13 -9.28
C GLY A 194 13.97 -14.87 -10.68
N SER A 195 15.24 -15.22 -10.94
CA SER A 195 15.80 -15.17 -12.29
C SER A 195 15.50 -16.45 -13.07
N SER A 196 15.46 -17.59 -12.38
CA SER A 196 15.04 -18.89 -12.90
C SER A 196 14.62 -19.83 -11.76
N ALA A 197 14.27 -21.08 -12.07
CA ALA A 197 13.99 -22.09 -11.06
C ALA A 197 15.22 -22.49 -10.21
N SER A 198 16.43 -22.19 -10.70
CA SER A 198 17.71 -22.54 -10.07
C SER A 198 18.54 -21.32 -9.69
N GLU A 199 18.03 -20.10 -9.91
CA GLU A 199 18.77 -18.86 -9.67
C GLU A 199 17.82 -17.79 -9.13
N HIS A 200 18.13 -17.26 -7.96
CA HIS A 200 17.45 -16.12 -7.39
C HIS A 200 18.43 -15.15 -6.74
N THR A 201 18.00 -13.91 -6.62
CA THR A 201 18.76 -12.84 -5.97
C THR A 201 17.93 -12.28 -4.83
N GLU A 202 18.56 -12.10 -3.68
CA GLU A 202 17.95 -11.49 -2.50
C GLU A 202 18.69 -10.20 -2.18
N TRP A 203 17.95 -9.13 -1.92
CA TRP A 203 18.48 -7.88 -1.37
C TRP A 203 17.90 -7.66 0.01
N VAL A 204 18.77 -7.42 0.98
CA VAL A 204 18.42 -7.05 2.35
C VAL A 204 18.90 -5.63 2.58
N TYR A 205 17.96 -4.71 2.77
CA TYR A 205 18.24 -3.33 3.10
C TYR A 205 17.97 -3.08 4.57
N GLY A 206 18.90 -2.42 5.25
CA GLY A 206 18.60 -1.75 6.51
C GLY A 206 18.26 -0.29 6.23
N CYS A 207 17.11 0.15 6.72
CA CYS A 207 16.50 1.42 6.38
C CYS A 207 16.13 2.21 7.65
N SER A 208 16.17 3.54 7.54
CA SER A 208 15.60 4.44 8.53
C SER A 208 14.38 5.16 7.95
N TYR A 209 13.35 5.35 8.77
CA TYR A 209 12.16 6.08 8.37
C TYR A 209 12.43 7.59 8.31
N GLN A 210 11.94 8.22 7.25
CA GLN A 210 12.04 9.65 7.00
C GLN A 210 10.64 10.26 7.10
N ALA A 211 10.34 10.88 8.24
CA ALA A 211 9.01 11.41 8.54
C ALA A 211 8.58 12.53 7.56
N ASP A 212 9.53 13.41 7.19
CA ASP A 212 9.28 14.58 6.34
C ASP A 212 8.67 14.25 4.97
N ASN A 213 8.99 13.06 4.43
CA ASN A 213 8.53 12.62 3.12
C ASN A 213 7.85 11.24 3.14
N GLN A 214 7.63 10.67 4.33
CA GLN A 214 7.02 9.35 4.55
C GLN A 214 7.70 8.22 3.74
N THR A 215 9.05 8.20 3.72
CA THR A 215 9.82 7.18 2.98
C THR A 215 10.72 6.35 3.88
N LEU A 216 11.13 5.17 3.42
CA LEU A 216 12.24 4.43 4.00
C LEU A 216 13.50 4.70 3.19
N LYS A 217 14.53 5.24 3.84
CA LYS A 217 15.84 5.45 3.22
C LYS A 217 16.77 4.30 3.59
N ALA A 218 17.30 3.60 2.60
CA ALA A 218 18.32 2.59 2.84
C ALA A 218 19.63 3.24 3.31
N GLU A 219 20.26 2.61 4.30
CA GLU A 219 21.57 3.03 4.81
C GLU A 219 22.66 2.04 4.39
N HIS A 220 22.27 0.77 4.28
CA HIS A 220 23.13 -0.33 3.87
C HIS A 220 22.32 -1.39 3.13
N MET A 221 22.99 -2.12 2.25
CA MET A 221 22.41 -3.17 1.44
C MET A 221 23.32 -4.39 1.43
N ILE A 222 22.73 -5.57 1.53
CA ILE A 222 23.37 -6.86 1.30
C ILE A 222 22.62 -7.53 0.14
N LYS A 223 23.35 -7.88 -0.92
CA LYS A 223 22.84 -8.64 -2.05
C LYS A 223 23.41 -10.05 -2.01
N GLU A 224 22.55 -11.05 -2.01
CA GLU A 224 22.92 -12.45 -2.15
C GLU A 224 22.43 -13.00 -3.48
N ASN A 225 23.35 -13.49 -4.30
CA ASN A 225 23.00 -14.29 -5.47
C ASN A 225 23.09 -15.77 -5.08
N VAL A 226 21.99 -16.49 -5.22
CA VAL A 226 21.88 -17.90 -4.90
C VAL A 226 21.69 -18.68 -6.19
N VAL A 227 22.63 -19.58 -6.47
CA VAL A 227 22.57 -20.52 -7.60
C VAL A 227 22.51 -21.93 -7.04
N THR A 228 21.48 -22.67 -7.43
CA THR A 228 21.26 -24.06 -7.02
C THR A 228 21.62 -24.97 -8.19
N ASP A 229 22.50 -25.96 -7.97
CA ASP A 229 22.83 -26.94 -9.01
C ASP A 229 21.77 -28.05 -9.15
N ASP A 230 21.90 -28.91 -10.16
CA ASP A 230 20.98 -30.02 -10.43
C ASP A 230 20.92 -31.07 -9.29
N GLN A 231 21.82 -30.99 -8.32
CA GLN A 231 21.88 -31.87 -7.14
C GLN A 231 21.30 -31.21 -5.89
N GLY A 232 20.83 -29.96 -5.99
CA GLY A 232 20.29 -29.17 -4.88
C GLY A 232 21.35 -28.32 -4.15
N ASN A 233 22.64 -28.43 -4.50
CA ASN A 233 23.65 -27.68 -3.76
C ASN A 233 23.56 -26.19 -4.10
N GLU A 234 23.48 -25.36 -3.07
CA GLU A 234 23.51 -23.90 -3.21
C GLU A 234 24.94 -23.35 -3.22
N THR A 235 25.19 -22.44 -4.16
CA THR A 235 26.31 -21.52 -4.12
C THR A 235 25.80 -20.11 -3.90
N ARG A 236 26.24 -19.48 -2.81
CA ARG A 236 25.88 -18.10 -2.45
C ARG A 236 27.04 -17.15 -2.72
N THR A 237 26.75 -16.05 -3.40
CA THR A 237 27.70 -14.93 -3.56
C THR A 237 27.11 -13.70 -2.89
N THR A 238 27.81 -13.16 -1.89
CA THR A 238 27.36 -12.01 -1.11
C THR A 238 28.12 -10.76 -1.53
N GLU A 239 27.39 -9.70 -1.85
CA GLU A 239 27.88 -8.35 -2.07
C GLU A 239 27.28 -7.44 -1.01
N ALA A 240 28.07 -6.56 -0.40
CA ALA A 240 27.59 -5.64 0.61
C ALA A 240 28.00 -4.22 0.23
N GLU A 241 27.03 -3.32 0.27
CA GLU A 241 27.21 -1.91 -0.06
C GLU A 241 26.75 -1.04 1.12
N LYS A 242 27.51 0.03 1.35
CA LYS A 242 27.21 1.07 2.33
C LYS A 242 26.93 2.36 1.58
N ASP A 243 26.13 3.25 2.18
CA ASP A 243 25.77 4.53 1.58
C ASP A 243 25.00 4.37 0.26
N VAL A 244 24.03 3.47 0.26
CA VAL A 244 23.09 3.30 -0.86
C VAL A 244 22.08 4.46 -0.88
N ASP A 245 21.87 5.06 -2.05
CA ASP A 245 20.88 6.14 -2.23
C ASP A 245 19.46 5.60 -2.48
N THR A 246 19.19 4.35 -2.08
CA THR A 246 17.92 3.67 -2.33
C THR A 246 16.84 4.15 -1.39
N ILE A 247 15.70 4.56 -1.96
CA ILE A 247 14.53 5.05 -1.24
C ILE A 247 13.33 4.19 -1.63
N PHE A 248 12.59 3.73 -0.62
CA PHE A 248 11.30 3.07 -0.77
C PHE A 248 10.20 4.05 -0.38
N ALA A 249 9.31 4.35 -1.31
CA ALA A 249 8.19 5.25 -1.11
C ALA A 249 6.88 4.50 -1.40
N LEU A 250 5.85 4.75 -0.60
CA LEU A 250 4.51 4.28 -0.90
C LEU A 250 3.76 5.36 -1.68
N ASN A 251 3.19 4.97 -2.83
CA ASN A 251 2.35 5.87 -3.60
C ASN A 251 0.89 5.83 -3.10
N ALA A 252 0.04 6.71 -3.65
CA ALA A 252 -1.37 6.81 -3.27
C ALA A 252 -2.17 5.50 -3.48
N ASP A 253 -1.71 4.61 -4.37
CA ASP A 253 -2.31 3.30 -4.63
C ASP A 253 -1.82 2.20 -3.65
N GLY A 254 -0.98 2.54 -2.68
CA GLY A 254 -0.38 1.59 -1.74
C GLY A 254 0.76 0.75 -2.32
N LYS A 255 1.30 1.14 -3.49
CA LYS A 255 2.43 0.46 -4.15
C LYS A 255 3.76 0.98 -3.64
N VAL A 256 4.73 0.09 -3.48
CA VAL A 256 6.10 0.49 -3.14
C VAL A 256 6.85 0.83 -4.43
N VAL A 257 7.32 2.07 -4.52
CA VAL A 257 8.20 2.55 -5.60
C VAL A 257 9.63 2.61 -5.07
N ILE A 258 10.56 2.03 -5.83
CA ILE A 258 11.99 2.07 -5.54
C ILE A 258 12.66 3.13 -6.41
N THR A 259 13.43 4.02 -5.79
CA THR A 259 14.23 5.04 -6.49
C THR A 259 15.65 5.09 -5.95
N GLY A 260 16.64 5.46 -6.78
CA GLY A 260 18.03 5.54 -6.36
C GLY A 260 18.62 4.18 -5.98
N ALA A 261 18.08 3.09 -6.53
CA ALA A 261 18.64 1.76 -6.37
C ALA A 261 20.05 1.74 -6.97
N GLY A 262 21.04 1.34 -6.17
CA GLY A 262 22.39 1.07 -6.66
C GLY A 262 22.45 -0.07 -7.70
N ASP A 263 21.35 -0.82 -7.84
CA ASP A 263 21.18 -1.93 -8.77
C ASP A 263 20.19 -1.59 -9.88
N GLU A 264 20.63 -1.70 -11.14
CA GLU A 264 19.80 -1.43 -12.33
C GLU A 264 18.54 -2.33 -12.40
N GLN A 265 18.53 -3.49 -11.73
CA GLN A 265 17.36 -4.38 -11.71
C GLN A 265 16.20 -3.83 -10.89
N LEU A 266 16.48 -3.00 -9.89
CA LEU A 266 15.50 -2.46 -8.95
C LEU A 266 15.16 -0.99 -9.24
N GLU A 267 15.98 -0.28 -10.01
CA GLU A 267 15.77 1.15 -10.27
C GLU A 267 14.44 1.42 -10.98
N GLY A 268 13.60 2.26 -10.37
CA GLY A 268 12.30 2.65 -10.91
C GLY A 268 11.25 1.53 -10.85
N LYS A 269 11.51 0.43 -10.13
CA LYS A 269 10.54 -0.64 -9.94
C LYS A 269 9.40 -0.21 -9.03
N THR A 270 8.23 -0.77 -9.30
CA THR A 270 7.01 -0.59 -8.52
C THR A 270 6.47 -1.96 -8.14
N PHE A 271 6.19 -2.17 -6.85
CA PHE A 271 5.63 -3.40 -6.32
C PHE A 271 4.20 -3.14 -5.86
N GLU A 272 3.29 -3.99 -6.31
CA GLU A 272 1.87 -3.91 -5.98
C GLU A 272 1.63 -4.48 -4.58
N PRO A 273 0.81 -3.83 -3.72
CA PRO A 273 0.49 -4.39 -2.41
C PRO A 273 -0.14 -5.74 -2.60
N VAL A 274 0.33 -6.75 -1.85
CA VAL A 274 -0.43 -7.98 -1.72
C VAL A 274 -1.63 -7.62 -0.84
N PRO A 275 -2.87 -7.64 -1.37
CA PRO A 275 -4.06 -7.28 -0.61
C PRO A 275 -4.11 -8.01 0.74
N ALA A 276 -4.64 -7.38 1.80
CA ALA A 276 -4.71 -7.99 3.13
C ALA A 276 -5.55 -9.30 3.14
N ASP A 277 -6.50 -9.44 2.21
CA ASP A 277 -7.27 -10.66 1.92
C ASP A 277 -6.51 -11.69 1.06
N ASN A 278 -5.33 -11.32 0.56
CA ASN A 278 -4.37 -12.17 -0.13
C ASN A 278 -3.24 -12.70 0.76
N ARG A 279 -3.40 -12.68 2.11
CA ARG A 279 -2.83 -13.76 2.96
C ARG A 279 -3.55 -15.09 2.71
N GLY A 280 -3.73 -15.42 1.43
CA GLY A 280 -4.40 -16.60 0.91
C GLY A 280 -5.80 -16.80 1.48
N GLN A 281 -6.85 -16.50 0.72
CA GLN A 281 -8.23 -17.03 0.87
C GLN A 281 -8.35 -18.58 1.01
N TRP A 282 -7.24 -19.26 1.26
CA TRP A 282 -7.11 -20.58 1.83
C TRP A 282 -7.71 -20.61 3.24
N THR A 283 -8.84 -21.28 3.36
CA THR A 283 -9.35 -21.77 4.64
C THR A 283 -8.41 -22.85 5.15
N ILE A 284 -7.60 -22.51 6.16
CA ILE A 284 -6.71 -23.45 6.84
C ILE A 284 -7.58 -24.35 7.73
N PRO A 285 -7.49 -25.68 7.61
CA PRO A 285 -8.32 -26.58 8.40
C PRO A 285 -7.83 -26.63 9.85
N GLU A 286 -8.73 -26.90 10.79
CA GLU A 286 -8.35 -27.15 12.20
C GLU A 286 -7.50 -28.42 12.36
N SER A 287 -7.52 -29.30 11.35
CA SER A 287 -6.71 -30.52 11.28
C SER A 287 -6.23 -30.79 9.86
N ASN A 288 -4.98 -31.20 9.76
CA ASN A 288 -4.33 -31.53 8.48
C ASN A 288 -4.52 -33.00 8.08
N GLU A 289 -5.29 -33.76 8.85
CA GLU A 289 -5.51 -35.19 8.64
C GLU A 289 -6.31 -35.49 7.37
N MET A 290 -5.94 -36.57 6.68
CA MET A 290 -6.66 -37.07 5.52
C MET A 290 -7.91 -37.85 5.95
N THR A 291 -9.08 -37.20 5.89
CA THR A 291 -10.38 -37.86 6.11
C THR A 291 -10.78 -38.74 4.91
N GLU A 292 -11.72 -39.67 5.11
CA GLU A 292 -12.24 -40.51 4.01
C GLU A 292 -12.82 -39.68 2.85
N GLU A 293 -13.47 -38.55 3.16
CA GLU A 293 -14.00 -37.63 2.15
C GLU A 293 -12.87 -36.99 1.32
N LEU A 294 -11.84 -36.48 2.00
CA LEU A 294 -10.68 -35.86 1.35
C LEU A 294 -9.91 -36.88 0.51
N THR A 295 -9.73 -38.10 1.00
CA THR A 295 -9.11 -39.19 0.23
C THR A 295 -9.93 -39.57 -1.00
N ALA A 296 -11.27 -39.62 -0.89
CA ALA A 296 -12.14 -39.92 -2.02
C ALA A 296 -12.11 -38.79 -3.07
N SER A 297 -12.18 -37.53 -2.63
CA SER A 297 -12.05 -36.34 -3.47
C SER A 297 -10.72 -36.34 -4.20
N PHE A 298 -9.63 -36.60 -3.48
CA PHE A 298 -8.28 -36.65 -4.04
C PHE A 298 -8.18 -37.74 -5.12
N ARG A 299 -8.58 -38.96 -4.80
CA ARG A 299 -8.53 -40.09 -5.74
C ARG A 299 -9.28 -39.77 -7.03
N LYS A 300 -10.50 -39.24 -6.93
CA LYS A 300 -11.32 -38.83 -8.08
C LYS A 300 -10.61 -37.77 -8.92
N GLY A 301 -10.01 -36.77 -8.28
CA GLY A 301 -9.28 -35.70 -8.98
C GLY A 301 -8.05 -36.20 -9.75
N MET A 302 -7.40 -37.25 -9.24
CA MET A 302 -6.19 -37.83 -9.82
C MET A 302 -6.44 -38.90 -10.90
N GLU A 303 -7.68 -39.37 -11.12
CA GLU A 303 -7.99 -40.52 -12.00
C GLU A 303 -7.46 -40.40 -13.44
N LYS A 304 -7.28 -39.17 -13.94
CA LYS A 304 -6.84 -38.90 -15.31
C LYS A 304 -5.32 -38.73 -15.44
N LEU A 305 -4.58 -38.62 -14.33
CA LEU A 305 -3.13 -38.46 -14.35
C LEU A 305 -2.44 -39.82 -14.38
N VAL A 306 -1.43 -39.93 -15.24
CA VAL A 306 -0.62 -41.13 -15.42
C VAL A 306 0.86 -40.77 -15.46
N GLY A 307 1.74 -41.70 -15.11
CA GLY A 307 3.20 -41.53 -15.18
C GLY A 307 3.87 -41.13 -13.86
N VAL A 308 3.11 -40.63 -12.89
CA VAL A 308 3.57 -40.36 -11.52
C VAL A 308 2.48 -40.81 -10.55
N ASP A 309 2.86 -41.55 -9.51
CA ASP A 309 2.00 -41.98 -8.42
C ASP A 309 2.05 -40.93 -7.29
N TYR A 310 0.90 -40.36 -6.95
CA TYR A 310 0.77 -39.34 -5.91
C TYR A 310 -0.01 -39.92 -4.73
N THR A 311 0.64 -39.99 -3.58
CA THR A 311 0.02 -40.40 -2.31
C THR A 311 -0.23 -39.15 -1.46
N PRO A 312 -1.50 -38.79 -1.14
CA PRO A 312 -1.77 -37.63 -0.30
C PRO A 312 -1.32 -37.93 1.14
N VAL A 313 -0.58 -36.99 1.73
CA VAL A 313 -0.01 -37.09 3.08
C VAL A 313 -0.75 -36.19 4.05
N SER A 314 -1.12 -34.99 3.60
CA SER A 314 -1.73 -33.97 4.44
C SER A 314 -2.61 -33.05 3.61
N TYR A 315 -3.72 -32.59 4.19
CA TYR A 315 -4.56 -31.54 3.65
C TYR A 315 -4.14 -30.19 4.22
N LEU A 316 -3.93 -29.18 3.37
CA LEU A 316 -3.36 -27.89 3.77
C LEU A 316 -4.39 -26.75 3.77
N GLY A 317 -5.50 -26.92 3.04
CA GLY A 317 -6.60 -25.96 3.02
C GLY A 317 -7.34 -25.91 1.70
N GLU A 318 -8.35 -25.03 1.64
CA GLU A 318 -9.18 -24.82 0.45
C GLU A 318 -9.38 -23.34 0.17
N LYS A 319 -9.28 -22.95 -1.09
CA LYS A 319 -9.59 -21.61 -1.60
C LYS A 319 -10.50 -21.74 -2.81
N ASP A 320 -11.68 -21.11 -2.78
CA ASP A 320 -12.63 -21.07 -3.91
C ASP A 320 -12.96 -22.44 -4.52
N GLY A 321 -13.08 -23.48 -3.68
CA GLY A 321 -13.31 -24.86 -4.12
C GLY A 321 -12.08 -25.60 -4.65
N ILE A 322 -10.89 -24.97 -4.59
CA ILE A 322 -9.60 -25.57 -4.87
C ILE A 322 -8.97 -26.03 -3.55
N ARG A 323 -8.73 -27.33 -3.42
CA ARG A 323 -8.12 -27.98 -2.26
C ARG A 323 -6.63 -28.22 -2.49
N CYS A 324 -5.80 -27.88 -1.52
CA CYS A 324 -4.35 -28.11 -1.56
C CYS A 324 -3.96 -29.31 -0.69
N PHE A 325 -3.20 -30.22 -1.28
CA PHE A 325 -2.70 -31.42 -0.61
C PHE A 325 -1.17 -31.49 -0.71
N LEU A 326 -0.52 -31.73 0.42
CA LEU A 326 0.84 -32.23 0.42
C LEU A 326 0.83 -33.70 0.00
N CYS A 327 1.55 -34.02 -1.06
CA CYS A 327 1.62 -35.36 -1.62
C CYS A 327 3.06 -35.85 -1.66
N ARG A 328 3.22 -37.16 -1.47
CA ARG A 328 4.43 -37.89 -1.84
C ARG A 328 4.25 -38.39 -3.27
N ALA A 329 5.09 -37.92 -4.18
CA ALA A 329 5.07 -38.28 -5.58
C ALA A 329 6.22 -39.21 -5.95
N VAL A 330 5.94 -40.25 -6.73
CA VAL A 330 6.92 -41.22 -7.23
C VAL A 330 6.68 -41.46 -8.71
N VAL A 331 7.67 -41.20 -9.56
CA VAL A 331 7.55 -41.48 -11.00
C VAL A 331 7.36 -43.00 -11.20
N VAL A 332 6.46 -43.41 -12.09
CA VAL A 332 6.12 -44.82 -12.32
C VAL A 332 7.20 -45.49 -13.19
N TYR A 333 8.42 -45.57 -12.66
CA TYR A 333 9.57 -46.27 -13.24
C TYR A 333 10.43 -46.90 -12.12
N PRO A 334 11.02 -48.09 -12.32
CA PRO A 334 11.82 -48.74 -11.28
C PRO A 334 13.02 -47.90 -10.80
N GLY A 335 13.08 -47.63 -9.50
CA GLY A 335 14.18 -46.87 -8.88
C GLY A 335 13.98 -45.35 -8.86
N ALA A 336 12.79 -44.86 -9.22
CA ALA A 336 12.46 -43.45 -9.04
C ALA A 336 12.45 -43.05 -7.56
N GLU A 337 13.10 -41.94 -7.24
CA GLU A 337 13.10 -41.38 -5.90
C GLU A 337 11.76 -40.69 -5.60
N ALA A 338 11.35 -40.75 -4.34
CA ALA A 338 10.13 -40.08 -3.89
C ALA A 338 10.43 -38.61 -3.59
N ARG A 339 9.53 -37.72 -4.01
CA ARG A 339 9.60 -36.29 -3.73
C ARG A 339 8.30 -35.78 -3.14
N TYR A 340 8.35 -34.66 -2.44
CA TYR A 340 7.14 -34.00 -1.97
C TYR A 340 6.66 -32.93 -2.96
N THR A 341 5.36 -32.81 -3.10
CA THR A 341 4.72 -31.92 -4.07
C THR A 341 3.39 -31.45 -3.51
N LEU A 342 3.01 -30.23 -3.84
CA LEU A 342 1.68 -29.69 -3.57
C LEU A 342 0.79 -29.99 -4.77
N VAL A 343 -0.35 -30.61 -4.51
CA VAL A 343 -1.36 -30.89 -5.53
C VAL A 343 -2.60 -30.05 -5.24
N TYR A 344 -2.99 -29.26 -6.22
CA TYR A 344 -4.15 -28.38 -6.17
C TYR A 344 -5.29 -29.01 -7.00
N LEU A 345 -6.41 -29.31 -6.33
CA LEU A 345 -7.54 -30.03 -6.91
C LEU A 345 -8.82 -29.22 -6.82
N ASN A 346 -9.61 -29.23 -7.89
CA ASN A 346 -11.01 -28.79 -7.85
C ASN A 346 -11.94 -29.95 -8.23
N ASP A 347 -13.26 -29.70 -8.29
CA ASP A 347 -14.27 -30.71 -8.62
C ASP A 347 -14.07 -31.41 -9.98
N ASN A 348 -13.33 -30.78 -10.89
CA ASN A 348 -13.08 -31.25 -12.26
C ASN A 348 -11.77 -32.03 -12.42
N GLY A 349 -10.87 -31.99 -11.42
CA GLY A 349 -9.59 -32.68 -11.45
C GLY A 349 -8.43 -31.83 -10.93
N VAL A 350 -7.22 -32.18 -11.37
CA VAL A 350 -6.00 -31.44 -11.03
C VAL A 350 -5.94 -30.12 -11.77
N GLU A 351 -5.73 -29.06 -11.01
CA GLU A 351 -5.55 -27.72 -11.51
C GLU A 351 -4.06 -27.38 -11.63
N HIS A 352 -3.29 -27.68 -10.59
CA HIS A 352 -1.87 -27.39 -10.55
C HIS A 352 -1.11 -28.41 -9.69
N ILE A 353 0.17 -28.62 -10.01
CA ILE A 353 1.11 -29.42 -9.23
C ILE A 353 2.39 -28.60 -9.10
N ALA A 354 2.79 -28.32 -7.86
CA ALA A 354 4.00 -27.57 -7.55
C ALA A 354 4.94 -28.46 -6.75
N ASP A 355 6.14 -28.71 -7.28
CA ASP A 355 7.13 -29.51 -6.58
C ASP A 355 7.74 -28.71 -5.44
N LEU A 356 7.85 -29.34 -4.27
CA LEU A 356 8.55 -28.72 -3.15
C LEU A 356 10.05 -28.97 -3.31
N PRO A 357 10.90 -27.93 -3.21
CA PRO A 357 12.34 -28.14 -3.17
C PRO A 357 12.68 -29.10 -2.03
N LEU A 358 13.52 -30.08 -2.32
CA LEU A 358 13.86 -31.19 -1.43
C LEU A 358 14.89 -30.79 -0.36
N GLU A 359 14.72 -29.66 0.34
CA GLU A 359 15.63 -29.30 1.44
C GLU A 359 14.86 -28.83 2.68
N PHE A 360 14.97 -29.59 3.78
CA PHE A 360 14.62 -29.23 5.15
C PHE A 360 15.88 -29.24 6.00
#